data_AF-A0A1G0XY47-F1
#
_entry.id   AF-A0A1G0XY47-F1
#
_cell.length_a   1.000
_cell.length_b   1.000
_cell.length_c   1.000
_cell.angle_alpha   90.00
_cell.angle_beta   90.00
_cell.angle_gamma   90.00
#
_symmetry.space_group_name_H-M   'P 1'
#
loop_
_entity.id
_entity.type
_entity.pdbx_description
1 polymer ?
#
loop_
_entity_poly.entity_id
_entity_poly.type
_entity_poly.pdbx_seq_one_letter_code
_entity_poly.pdbx_strand_id
1 'polypeptide(L)'
;MDLKILCKNYGLNAVPKFWETSELRLREIYNGAGPDWLPDWGRKILTSFLKIFKGAFVIHDFDYERSDKSLPNFNAANDRMLSNMMKILDKDYPFSSILKWPARARWWVRAKAAYKACEKFGWPTWLN
;
A
#
# COMPACT_ATOMS: atom_id res chain seq x y z
N MET A 1 -1.66 11.63 12.43
CA MET A 1 -2.01 12.07 11.06
C MET A 1 -3.21 11.25 10.60
N ASP A 2 -4.24 11.91 10.08
CA ASP A 2 -5.43 11.29 9.51
C ASP A 2 -5.05 10.52 8.22
N LEU A 3 -5.43 9.24 8.13
CA LEU A 3 -5.06 8.35 7.03
C LEU A 3 -5.70 8.80 5.72
N LYS A 4 -6.94 9.29 5.75
CA LYS A 4 -7.61 9.81 4.55
C LYS A 4 -6.98 11.10 4.07
N ILE A 5 -6.56 11.99 4.97
CA ILE A 5 -5.81 13.20 4.60
C ILE A 5 -4.47 12.82 3.94
N LEU A 6 -3.74 11.85 4.50
CA LEU A 6 -2.53 11.32 3.87
C LEU A 6 -2.81 10.83 2.43
N CYS A 7 -3.83 9.99 2.25
CA CYS A 7 -4.16 9.45 0.93
C CYS A 7 -4.60 10.55 -0.05
N LYS A 8 -5.40 11.53 0.41
CA LYS A 8 -5.82 12.68 -0.42
C LYS A 8 -4.64 13.56 -0.82
N ASN A 9 -3.69 13.80 0.08
CA ASN A 9 -2.51 14.61 -0.19
C ASN A 9 -1.67 14.04 -1.35
N TYR A 10 -1.60 12.72 -1.49
CA TYR A 10 -0.91 12.07 -2.60
C TYR A 10 -1.82 11.77 -3.82
N GLY A 11 -3.11 12.10 -3.74
CA GLY A 11 -4.08 11.80 -4.80
C GLY A 11 -4.24 10.29 -5.04
N LEU A 12 -4.19 9.48 -3.98
CA LEU A 12 -4.24 8.02 -4.10
C LEU A 12 -5.63 7.55 -4.56
N ASN A 13 -5.64 6.48 -5.35
CA ASN A 13 -6.84 5.80 -5.83
C ASN A 13 -7.34 4.84 -4.74
N ALA A 14 -8.63 4.91 -4.41
CA ALA A 14 -9.30 3.95 -3.53
C ALA A 14 -10.74 3.74 -3.99
N VAL A 15 -11.35 2.60 -3.64
CA VAL A 15 -12.79 2.39 -3.88
C VAL A 15 -13.61 3.40 -3.08
N PRO A 16 -14.82 3.81 -3.54
CA PRO A 16 -15.62 4.81 -2.84
C PRO A 16 -15.82 4.53 -1.34
N LYS A 17 -16.02 3.24 -1.00
CA LYS A 17 -16.25 2.80 0.37
C LYS A 17 -15.10 3.12 1.34
N PHE A 18 -13.86 3.21 0.84
CA PHE A 18 -12.70 3.61 1.63
C PHE A 18 -12.89 5.01 2.23
N TRP A 19 -13.38 5.95 1.43
CA TRP A 19 -13.51 7.35 1.83
C TRP A 19 -14.65 7.59 2.85
N GLU A 20 -15.70 6.78 2.74
CA GLU A 20 -16.83 6.73 3.67
C GLU A 20 -16.46 6.10 5.02
N THR A 21 -15.43 5.25 5.05
CA THR A 21 -15.05 4.52 6.26
C THR A 21 -14.47 5.48 7.30
N SER A 22 -14.80 5.24 8.57
CA SER A 22 -14.33 6.08 9.68
C SER A 22 -12.81 5.96 9.84
N GLU A 23 -12.17 7.05 10.28
CA GLU A 23 -10.72 7.07 10.51
C GLU A 23 -10.30 6.02 11.56
N LEU A 24 -11.13 5.80 12.59
CA LEU A 24 -10.89 4.76 13.59
C LEU A 24 -10.85 3.37 12.94
N ARG A 25 -11.84 3.06 12.09
CA ARG A 25 -11.91 1.76 11.41
C ARG A 25 -10.75 1.55 10.44
N LEU A 26 -10.31 2.59 9.72
CA LEU A 26 -9.15 2.51 8.85
C LEU A 26 -7.85 2.21 9.63
N ARG A 27 -7.73 2.70 10.86
CA ARG A 27 -6.58 2.39 11.73
C ARG A 27 -6.61 0.99 12.30
N GLU A 28 -7.79 0.44 12.55
CA GLU A 28 -7.94 -0.96 12.96
C GLU A 28 -7.55 -1.91 11.83
N ILE A 29 -7.94 -1.60 10.60
CA ILE A 29 -7.60 -2.39 9.42
C ILE A 29 -6.09 -2.31 9.13
N TYR A 30 -5.50 -1.12 9.21
CA TYR A 30 -4.07 -0.93 8.94
C TYR A 30 -3.21 -1.31 10.16
N ASN A 31 -2.72 -2.55 10.19
CA ASN A 31 -1.86 -3.06 11.27
C ASN A 31 -0.34 -2.91 10.99
N GLY A 32 0.03 -2.29 9.87
CA GLY A 32 1.40 -2.17 9.39
C GLY A 32 1.57 -2.83 8.02
N ALA A 33 2.75 -2.70 7.41
CA ALA A 33 3.02 -3.42 6.17
C ALA A 33 3.42 -4.87 6.47
N GLY A 34 2.70 -5.82 5.89
CA GLY A 34 3.01 -7.25 5.96
C GLY A 34 1.84 -8.10 6.45
N PRO A 35 1.85 -9.40 6.14
CA PRO A 35 0.74 -10.29 6.45
C PRO A 35 0.63 -10.61 7.95
N ASP A 36 -0.54 -11.11 8.37
CA ASP A 36 -0.83 -11.42 9.78
C ASP A 36 0.07 -12.51 10.36
N TRP A 37 0.50 -13.47 9.54
CA TRP A 37 1.43 -14.54 9.94
C TRP A 37 2.86 -14.06 10.17
N LEU A 38 3.20 -12.83 9.74
CA LEU A 38 4.55 -12.30 9.95
C LEU A 38 4.71 -11.91 11.43
N PRO A 39 5.77 -12.36 12.12
CA PRO A 39 6.02 -11.96 13.50
C PRO A 39 6.11 -10.44 13.64
N ASP A 40 5.72 -9.90 14.80
CA ASP A 40 5.63 -8.45 15.03
C ASP A 40 6.94 -7.70 14.73
N TRP A 41 8.09 -8.30 15.06
CA TRP A 41 9.39 -7.71 14.75
C TRP A 41 9.62 -7.61 13.24
N GLY A 42 9.21 -8.63 12.47
CA GLY A 42 9.28 -8.65 11.02
C GLY A 42 8.34 -7.63 10.39
N ARG A 43 7.11 -7.50 10.91
CA ARG A 43 6.14 -6.48 10.48
C ARG A 43 6.65 -5.07 10.73
N LYS A 44 7.28 -4.81 11.88
CA LYS A 44 7.91 -3.51 12.18
C LYS A 44 9.03 -3.18 11.20
N ILE A 45 9.89 -4.15 10.88
CA ILE A 45 10.97 -3.99 9.89
C ILE A 45 10.37 -3.67 8.52
N LEU A 46 9.39 -4.46 8.06
CA LEU A 46 8.77 -4.28 6.74
C LEU A 46 8.01 -2.93 6.65
N THR A 47 7.31 -2.55 7.71
CA THR A 47 6.65 -1.24 7.84
C THR A 47 7.66 -0.10 7.75
N SER A 48 8.81 -0.22 8.42
CA SER A 48 9.89 0.77 8.31
C SER A 48 10.50 0.79 6.89
N PHE A 49 10.69 -0.38 6.30
CA PHE A 49 11.24 -0.55 4.95
C PHE A 49 10.36 0.08 3.87
N LEU A 50 9.04 0.05 4.05
CA LEU A 50 8.02 0.56 3.13
C LEU A 50 7.36 1.87 3.61
N LYS A 51 7.95 2.55 4.59
CA LYS A 51 7.31 3.64 5.35
C LYS A 51 6.67 4.75 4.51
N ILE A 52 7.29 5.12 3.38
CA ILE A 52 6.75 6.20 2.53
C ILE A 52 5.46 5.77 1.81
N PHE A 53 5.25 4.46 1.65
CA PHE A 53 4.10 3.87 0.98
C PHE A 53 2.92 3.61 1.92
N LYS A 54 2.95 4.12 3.15
CA LYS A 54 1.90 3.91 4.16
C LYS A 54 0.49 4.12 3.59
N GLY A 55 0.25 5.21 2.86
CA GLY A 55 -1.07 5.48 2.29
C GLY A 55 -1.52 4.44 1.26
N ALA A 56 -0.59 3.88 0.48
CA ALA A 56 -0.91 2.82 -0.48
C ALA A 56 -1.29 1.51 0.23
N PHE A 57 -0.57 1.15 1.30
CA PHE A 57 -0.86 -0.05 2.09
C PHE A 57 -2.17 0.07 2.89
N VAL A 58 -2.49 1.24 3.44
CA VAL A 58 -3.78 1.46 4.11
C VAL A 58 -4.96 1.17 3.18
N ILE A 59 -4.86 1.54 1.91
CA ILE A 59 -5.90 1.26 0.90
C ILE A 59 -5.89 -0.23 0.52
N HIS A 60 -4.70 -0.82 0.37
CA HIS A 60 -4.54 -2.24 0.04
C HIS A 60 -5.10 -3.17 1.13
N ASP A 61 -4.81 -2.90 2.40
CA ASP A 61 -5.34 -3.65 3.54
C ASP A 61 -6.86 -3.51 3.62
N PHE A 62 -7.40 -2.32 3.33
CA PHE A 62 -8.86 -2.11 3.23
C PHE A 62 -9.50 -2.95 2.12
N ASP A 63 -8.83 -3.10 0.98
CA ASP A 63 -9.31 -3.95 -0.10
C ASP A 63 -9.31 -5.44 0.31
N TYR A 64 -8.27 -5.89 1.03
CA TYR A 64 -8.15 -7.27 1.52
C TYR A 64 -9.17 -7.60 2.59
N GLU A 65 -9.42 -6.71 3.54
CA GLU A 65 -10.49 -6.84 4.55
C GLU A 65 -11.87 -7.03 3.91
N ARG A 66 -12.05 -6.55 2.68
CA ARG A 66 -13.29 -6.62 1.89
C ARG A 66 -13.19 -7.60 0.73
N SER A 67 -12.26 -8.54 0.80
CA SER A 67 -12.07 -9.54 -0.24
C SER A 67 -13.40 -10.22 -0.59
N ASP A 68 -13.64 -10.35 -1.89
CA ASP A 68 -14.74 -11.09 -2.47
C ASP A 68 -14.29 -12.45 -3.03
N LYS A 69 -13.04 -12.84 -2.75
CA LYS A 69 -12.41 -14.08 -3.22
C LYS A 69 -12.29 -14.17 -4.75
N SER A 70 -12.45 -13.05 -5.46
CA SER A 70 -12.34 -12.96 -6.91
C SER A 70 -10.92 -12.65 -7.36
N LEU A 71 -10.39 -13.46 -8.29
CA LEU A 71 -9.06 -13.23 -8.87
C LEU A 71 -8.95 -11.87 -9.60
N PRO A 72 -9.95 -11.44 -10.40
CA PRO A 72 -9.98 -10.07 -10.93
C PRO A 72 -9.83 -8.97 -9.88
N ASN A 73 -10.52 -9.06 -8.74
CA ASN A 73 -10.46 -8.01 -7.72
C ASN A 73 -9.19 -8.08 -6.88
N PHE A 74 -8.64 -9.28 -6.66
CA PHE A 74 -7.29 -9.45 -6.11
C PHE A 74 -6.23 -8.75 -6.96
N ASN A 75 -6.26 -8.98 -8.28
CA ASN A 75 -5.34 -8.32 -9.21
C ASN A 75 -5.54 -6.80 -9.21
N ALA A 76 -6.80 -6.34 -9.27
CA ALA A 76 -7.12 -4.92 -9.23
C ALA A 76 -6.66 -4.23 -7.93
N ALA A 77 -6.75 -4.91 -6.78
CA ALA A 77 -6.24 -4.40 -5.50
C ALA A 77 -4.70 -4.26 -5.52
N ASN A 78 -3.99 -5.26 -6.03
CA ASN A 78 -2.53 -5.23 -6.14
C ASN A 78 -2.05 -4.16 -7.15
N ASP A 79 -2.73 -4.03 -8.30
CA ASP A 79 -2.45 -3.00 -9.30
C ASP A 79 -2.68 -1.59 -8.76
N ARG A 80 -3.79 -1.39 -8.04
CA ARG A 80 -4.09 -0.14 -7.32
C ARG A 80 -3.00 0.20 -6.31
N MET A 81 -2.52 -0.78 -5.54
CA MET A 81 -1.41 -0.59 -4.60
C MET A 81 -0.16 -0.09 -5.33
N LEU A 82 0.25 -0.74 -6.42
CA LEU A 82 1.43 -0.32 -7.19
C LEU A 82 1.25 1.08 -7.79
N SER A 83 0.10 1.35 -8.40
CA SER A 83 -0.23 2.67 -8.95
C SER A 83 -0.13 3.77 -7.88
N ASN A 84 -0.67 3.51 -6.68
CA ASN A 84 -0.59 4.44 -5.55
C ASN A 84 0.85 4.66 -5.06
N MET A 85 1.67 3.60 -5.01
CA MET A 85 3.09 3.75 -4.71
C MET A 85 3.80 4.63 -5.74
N MET A 86 3.48 4.49 -7.03
CA MET A 86 4.06 5.36 -8.08
C MET A 86 3.64 6.82 -7.92
N LYS A 87 2.38 7.11 -7.58
CA LYS A 87 1.92 8.48 -7.28
C LYS A 87 2.72 9.13 -6.14
N ILE A 88 3.02 8.36 -5.10
CA ILE A 88 3.87 8.83 -3.98
C ILE A 88 5.27 9.16 -4.48
N LEU A 89 5.87 8.30 -5.31
CA LEU A 89 7.19 8.56 -5.89
C LEU A 89 7.21 9.77 -6.80
N ASP A 90 6.20 9.94 -7.65
CA ASP A 90 6.10 11.07 -8.57
C ASP A 90 6.00 12.40 -7.84
N LYS A 91 5.30 12.43 -6.70
CA LYS A 91 5.17 13.62 -5.87
C LYS A 91 6.45 13.93 -5.08
N ASP A 92 7.01 12.95 -4.36
CA ASP A 92 8.11 13.21 -3.42
C ASP A 92 9.49 13.17 -4.09
N TYR A 93 9.62 12.39 -5.17
CA TYR A 93 10.84 12.15 -5.92
C TYR A 93 10.58 12.31 -7.43
N PRO A 94 10.18 13.50 -7.90
CA PRO A 94 9.85 13.74 -9.30
C PRO A 94 11.08 13.56 -10.20
N PHE A 95 10.86 13.13 -11.44
CA PHE A 95 11.93 13.01 -12.44
C PHE A 95 12.58 14.36 -12.78
N SER A 96 11.91 15.48 -12.56
CA SER A 96 12.49 16.83 -12.74
C SER A 96 13.61 17.15 -11.73
N SER A 97 13.74 16.38 -10.65
CA SER A 97 14.77 16.58 -9.63
C SER A 97 15.84 15.48 -9.70
N ILE A 98 16.89 15.72 -10.49
CA ILE A 98 18.01 14.77 -10.70
C ILE A 98 18.66 14.34 -9.38
N LEU A 99 18.80 15.26 -8.42
CA LEU A 99 19.34 14.97 -7.08
C LEU A 99 18.53 13.89 -6.33
N LYS A 100 17.23 13.76 -6.63
CA LYS A 100 16.35 12.76 -6.02
C LYS A 100 16.33 11.43 -6.77
N TRP A 101 16.95 11.32 -7.95
CA TRP A 101 16.92 10.09 -8.75
C TRP A 101 17.46 8.86 -8.03
N PRO A 102 18.59 8.91 -7.29
CA PRO A 102 19.06 7.73 -6.56
C PRO A 102 18.05 7.27 -5.50
N ALA A 103 17.38 8.20 -4.81
CA ALA A 103 16.33 7.88 -3.85
C ALA A 103 15.09 7.31 -4.56
N ARG A 104 14.67 7.91 -5.68
CA ARG A 104 13.57 7.43 -6.51
C ARG A 104 13.80 5.99 -6.95
N ALA A 105 14.97 5.68 -7.51
CA ALA A 105 15.32 4.34 -7.99
C ALA A 105 15.25 3.31 -6.85
N ARG A 106 15.83 3.62 -5.68
CA ARG A 106 15.76 2.75 -4.50
C ARG A 106 14.32 2.48 -4.08
N TRP A 107 13.48 3.51 -3.99
CA TRP A 107 12.08 3.33 -3.59
C TRP A 107 11.24 2.62 -4.66
N TRP A 108 11.52 2.85 -5.94
CA TRP A 108 10.88 2.14 -7.04
C TRP A 108 11.16 0.63 -6.97
N VAL A 109 12.40 0.22 -6.72
CA VAL A 109 12.75 -1.19 -6.51
C VAL A 109 11.94 -1.79 -5.35
N ARG A 110 11.80 -1.05 -4.24
CA ARG A 110 11.00 -1.50 -3.09
C ARG A 110 9.52 -1.65 -3.42
N ALA A 111 8.95 -0.71 -4.17
CA ALA A 111 7.56 -0.78 -4.62
C ALA A 111 7.32 -2.01 -5.51
N LYS A 112 8.23 -2.29 -6.45
CA LYS A 112 8.14 -3.47 -7.32
C LYS A 112 8.31 -4.78 -6.55
N ALA A 113 9.23 -4.81 -5.59
CA ALA A 113 9.41 -5.97 -4.71
C ALA A 113 8.16 -6.24 -3.86
N ALA A 114 7.57 -5.20 -3.27
CA ALA A 114 6.33 -5.31 -2.51
C ALA A 114 5.16 -5.81 -3.37
N TYR A 115 4.96 -5.22 -4.55
CA TYR A 115 3.95 -5.67 -5.51
C TYR A 115 4.11 -7.15 -5.88
N LYS A 116 5.34 -7.57 -6.23
CA LYS A 116 5.62 -8.97 -6.58
C LYS A 116 5.41 -9.93 -5.39
N ALA A 117 5.71 -9.50 -4.17
CA ALA A 117 5.45 -10.29 -2.99
C ALA A 117 3.93 -10.46 -2.75
N CYS A 118 3.14 -9.39 -2.89
CA CYS A 118 1.68 -9.46 -2.78
C CYS A 118 1.05 -10.33 -3.88
N GLU A 119 1.51 -10.21 -5.13
CA GLU A 119 1.05 -11.10 -6.21
C GLU A 119 1.34 -12.58 -5.90
N LYS A 120 2.55 -12.88 -5.41
CA LYS A 120 3.01 -14.26 -5.19
C LYS A 120 2.40 -14.91 -3.95
N PHE A 121 2.23 -14.16 -2.87
CA PHE A 121 1.89 -14.71 -1.55
C PHE A 121 0.54 -14.21 -1.02
N GLY A 122 -0.09 -13.23 -1.65
CA GLY A 122 -1.33 -12.63 -1.17
C GLY A 122 -2.59 -13.42 -1.47
N TRP A 123 -2.57 -14.31 -2.47
CA TRP A 123 -3.77 -15.04 -2.90
C TRP A 123 -4.40 -15.92 -1.80
N PRO A 124 -3.62 -16.72 -1.05
CA PRO A 124 -4.18 -17.47 0.09
C PRO A 124 -4.85 -16.56 1.12
N THR A 125 -4.27 -15.39 1.42
CA THR A 125 -4.86 -14.42 2.34
C THR A 125 -6.15 -13.83 1.79
N TRP A 126 -6.22 -13.55 0.48
CA TRP A 126 -7.42 -13.05 -0.18
C TRP A 126 -8.58 -14.06 -0.12
N LEU A 127 -8.29 -15.36 -0.10
CA LEU A 127 -9.31 -16.40 -0.04
C LEU A 127 -9.89 -16.69 1.35
N ASN A 128 -9.26 -16.18 2.41
CA ASN A 128 -9.72 -16.37 3.80
C ASN A 128 -10.95 -15.49 4.05
#